data_AF-A0A512M5I7-F1
#
_entry.id   AF-A0A512M5I7-F1
#
_cell.length_a   1.000
_cell.length_b   1.000
_cell.length_c   1.000
_cell.angle_alpha   90.00
_cell.angle_beta   90.00
_cell.angle_gamma   90.00
#
_symmetry.space_group_name_H-M   'P 1'
#
loop_
_entity.id
_entity.type
_entity.pdbx_description
1 polymer ?
#
loop_
_entity_poly.entity_id
_entity_poly.type
_entity_poly.pdbx_seq_one_letter_code
_entity_poly.pdbx_strand_id
1 'polypeptide(L)'
;MKYTPLLCFAGIAFAGSLSAETDTPEMTEARVMGVTVLQLMHENLKDRDPESAPGVNAWMAKEGKTLAALDKEKPDKSWRDLDSAKLVTKSKSFWQLYYEVVPGDPGLAMLHAGSLLAAGDAERAQNILRLTLHRGDLEEETQKILISVMMQCGAFMKPSHALVAKGIPLHDKGDYEGALAQYDAALRLWPRNGWAAYERGTTFLFQDKGASARVDEAFAKARELQPFQFRAWQGKTADIPGMTEMLTGLPDLWEPSLKDIDFVMKPLDLLKLSEILQLAEVDDLALVARQIYIVRRGRYTPEDHPFISKSLRRLVPGKEAETTIEKLGGPNFTAIQIFGAPVPGKAK
;
A
#
# COMPACT_ATOMS: atom_id res chain seq x y z
N MET A 1 -21.73 28.75 43.20
CA MET A 1 -21.62 28.21 41.83
C MET A 1 -20.19 28.36 41.32
N LYS A 2 -19.36 27.33 41.54
CA LYS A 2 -18.14 27.01 40.80
C LYS A 2 -17.97 25.50 40.96
N TYR A 3 -18.08 24.74 39.87
CA TYR A 3 -17.94 23.29 39.89
C TYR A 3 -16.50 22.90 39.61
N THR A 4 -15.90 22.22 40.58
CA THR A 4 -14.65 21.46 40.48
C THR A 4 -14.95 20.09 39.87
N PRO A 5 -14.17 19.54 38.93
CA PRO A 5 -14.29 18.13 38.58
C PRO A 5 -13.37 17.28 39.46
N LEU A 6 -13.95 16.27 40.10
CA LEU A 6 -13.24 15.19 40.78
C LEU A 6 -12.65 14.22 39.76
N LEU A 7 -11.39 13.84 40.02
CA LEU A 7 -10.71 12.65 39.53
C LEU A 7 -11.44 11.37 39.97
N CYS A 8 -11.54 10.39 39.08
CA CYS A 8 -11.14 8.98 39.29
C CYS A 8 -11.70 8.10 38.16
N PHE A 9 -10.87 7.77 37.16
CA PHE A 9 -10.97 6.50 36.45
C PHE A 9 -9.62 5.81 36.60
N ALA A 10 -9.60 4.78 37.45
CA ALA A 10 -8.52 3.81 37.49
C ALA A 10 -8.58 3.02 36.18
N GLY A 11 -7.80 3.47 35.19
CA GLY A 11 -7.50 2.67 34.01
C GLY A 11 -6.62 1.50 34.44
N ILE A 12 -7.12 0.28 34.30
CA ILE A 12 -6.26 -0.90 34.26
C ILE A 12 -5.49 -0.80 32.94
N ALA A 13 -4.30 -0.22 33.04
CA ALA A 13 -3.34 -0.18 31.95
C ALA A 13 -2.81 -1.60 31.73
N PHE A 14 -3.27 -2.26 30.66
CA PHE A 14 -2.49 -3.34 30.05
C PHE A 14 -1.42 -2.71 29.14
N ALA A 15 -0.53 -1.93 29.74
CA ALA A 15 0.69 -1.43 29.11
C ALA A 15 1.78 -2.49 29.28
N GLY A 16 1.60 -3.64 28.65
CA GLY A 16 2.71 -4.52 28.31
C GLY A 16 3.21 -4.07 26.95
N SER A 17 4.36 -3.38 26.90
CA SER A 17 5.12 -3.24 25.66
C SER A 17 5.54 -4.65 25.24
N LEU A 18 4.69 -5.31 24.45
CA LEU A 18 4.98 -6.63 23.91
C LEU A 18 6.19 -6.48 22.99
N SER A 19 7.33 -7.02 23.41
CA SER A 19 8.54 -7.03 22.59
C SER A 19 8.22 -7.69 21.25
N ALA A 20 8.42 -6.98 20.14
CA ALA A 20 8.21 -7.54 18.81
C ALA A 20 9.07 -8.82 18.64
N GLU A 21 8.42 -9.94 18.32
CA GLU A 21 9.09 -11.20 17.97
C GLU A 21 9.99 -10.99 16.74
N THR A 22 11.13 -11.67 16.64
CA THR A 22 12.06 -11.62 15.49
C THR A 22 11.38 -11.98 14.16
N ASP A 23 11.83 -11.44 13.03
CA ASP A 23 11.26 -11.81 11.72
C ASP A 23 11.50 -13.30 11.53
N THR A 24 10.55 -14.00 10.92
CA THR A 24 10.83 -15.36 10.47
C THR A 24 11.86 -15.32 9.33
N PRO A 25 12.51 -16.45 9.00
CA PRO A 25 13.41 -16.51 7.84
C PRO A 25 12.76 -16.01 6.55
N GLU A 26 11.50 -16.37 6.29
CA GLU A 26 10.77 -15.95 5.09
C GLU A 26 10.46 -14.44 5.08
N MET A 27 10.15 -13.86 6.24
CA MET A 27 9.96 -12.41 6.36
C MET A 27 11.28 -11.65 6.11
N THR A 28 12.39 -12.18 6.63
CA THR A 28 13.73 -11.61 6.42
C THR A 28 14.13 -11.68 4.95
N GLU A 29 13.95 -12.84 4.31
CA GLU A 29 14.23 -13.05 2.88
C GLU A 29 13.41 -12.11 2.00
N ALA A 30 12.12 -11.94 2.28
CA ALA A 30 11.27 -11.06 1.51
C ALA A 30 11.67 -9.58 1.66
N ARG A 31 12.08 -9.13 2.86
CA ARG A 31 12.66 -7.78 3.01
C ARG A 31 13.95 -7.63 2.23
N VAL A 32 14.83 -8.63 2.23
CA VAL A 32 16.07 -8.65 1.44
C VAL A 32 15.76 -8.54 -0.05
N MET A 33 14.70 -9.20 -0.54
CA MET A 33 14.22 -9.01 -1.90
C MET A 33 13.81 -7.55 -2.15
N GLY A 34 13.03 -6.94 -1.25
CA GLY A 34 12.65 -5.53 -1.33
C GLY A 34 13.87 -4.60 -1.43
N VAL A 35 14.86 -4.78 -0.55
CA VAL A 35 16.11 -4.01 -0.56
C VAL A 35 16.92 -4.25 -1.84
N THR A 36 16.96 -5.48 -2.35
CA THR A 36 17.68 -5.80 -3.59
C THR A 36 17.06 -5.08 -4.78
N VAL A 37 15.72 -5.08 -4.90
CA VAL A 37 15.00 -4.33 -5.93
C VAL A 37 15.29 -2.83 -5.81
N LEU A 38 15.28 -2.29 -4.60
CA LEU A 38 15.54 -0.88 -4.36
C LEU A 38 16.96 -0.45 -4.73
N GLN A 39 17.97 -1.25 -4.38
CA GLN A 39 19.34 -0.99 -4.76
C GLN A 39 19.50 -1.02 -6.28
N LEU A 40 18.83 -1.95 -6.97
CA LEU A 40 18.79 -1.94 -8.43
C LEU A 40 18.15 -0.65 -8.98
N MET A 41 17.02 -0.21 -8.41
CA MET A 41 16.35 1.03 -8.86
C MET A 41 17.21 2.27 -8.58
N HIS A 42 17.85 2.33 -7.42
CA HIS A 42 18.80 3.38 -7.05
C HIS A 42 19.92 3.49 -8.10
N GLU A 43 20.51 2.38 -8.52
CA GLU A 43 21.55 2.36 -9.55
C GLU A 43 21.05 2.76 -10.95
N ASN A 44 19.77 2.57 -11.27
CA ASN A 44 19.18 3.01 -12.55
C ASN A 44 18.76 4.49 -12.55
N LEU A 45 18.59 5.06 -11.35
CA LEU A 45 18.13 6.43 -11.13
C LEU A 45 19.25 7.37 -10.68
N LYS A 46 20.44 6.85 -10.35
CA LYS A 46 21.62 7.68 -10.07
C LYS A 46 22.02 8.47 -11.32
N ASP A 47 22.69 9.60 -11.09
CA ASP A 47 23.26 10.45 -12.14
C ASP A 47 22.24 11.15 -13.06
N ARG A 48 20.95 11.20 -12.68
CA ARG A 48 19.95 11.99 -13.41
C ARG A 48 20.21 13.47 -13.20
N ASP A 49 20.13 14.25 -14.29
CA ASP A 49 20.32 15.69 -14.23
C ASP A 49 19.27 16.36 -13.30
N PRO A 50 19.70 17.15 -12.29
CA PRO A 50 18.78 17.77 -11.33
C PRO A 50 17.76 18.74 -11.93
N GLU A 51 18.06 19.37 -13.07
CA GLU A 51 17.12 20.29 -13.72
C GLU A 51 15.97 19.53 -14.38
N SER A 52 16.27 18.43 -15.06
CA SER A 52 15.28 17.58 -15.73
C SER A 52 14.58 16.57 -14.80
N ALA A 53 15.23 16.13 -13.72
CA ALA A 53 14.71 15.13 -12.79
C ALA A 53 14.85 15.52 -11.30
N PRO A 54 14.31 16.67 -10.87
CA PRO A 54 14.49 17.16 -9.51
C PRO A 54 13.79 16.29 -8.44
N GLY A 55 12.67 15.64 -8.75
CA GLY A 55 11.99 14.70 -7.88
C GLY A 55 12.81 13.43 -7.66
N VAL A 56 13.38 12.88 -8.73
CA VAL A 56 14.36 11.77 -8.62
C VAL A 56 15.51 12.16 -7.71
N ASN A 57 16.15 13.31 -7.97
CA ASN A 57 17.26 13.79 -7.16
C ASN A 57 16.87 14.04 -5.69
N ALA A 58 15.68 14.60 -5.44
CA ALA A 58 15.16 14.83 -4.10
C ALA A 58 14.92 13.51 -3.33
N TRP A 59 14.39 12.48 -4.01
CA TRP A 59 14.20 11.15 -3.44
C TRP A 59 15.53 10.46 -3.16
N MET A 60 16.47 10.49 -4.11
CA MET A 60 17.82 9.93 -3.95
C MET A 60 18.55 10.53 -2.74
N ALA A 61 18.41 11.84 -2.51
CA ALA A 61 19.03 12.52 -1.37
C ALA A 61 18.42 12.16 0.00
N LYS A 62 17.22 11.55 0.03
CA LYS A 62 16.45 11.25 1.24
C LYS A 62 16.14 9.76 1.35
N GLU A 63 14.95 9.35 0.95
CA GLU A 63 14.47 7.97 1.07
C GLU A 63 15.38 6.99 0.33
N GLY A 64 15.83 7.36 -0.87
CA GLY A 64 16.77 6.56 -1.67
C GLY A 64 18.08 6.32 -0.93
N LYS A 65 18.65 7.33 -0.27
CA LYS A 65 19.85 7.21 0.56
C LYS A 65 19.63 6.28 1.76
N THR A 66 18.50 6.43 2.46
CA THR A 66 18.16 5.55 3.60
C THR A 66 18.08 4.10 3.17
N LEU A 67 17.43 3.83 2.04
CA LEU A 67 17.22 2.47 1.53
C LEU A 67 18.50 1.87 0.92
N ALA A 68 19.32 2.67 0.25
CA ALA A 68 20.60 2.24 -0.30
C ALA A 68 21.63 1.86 0.78
N ALA A 69 21.50 2.43 1.99
CA ALA A 69 22.38 2.13 3.12
C ALA A 69 22.07 0.79 3.83
N LEU A 70 20.98 0.11 3.48
CA LEU A 70 20.60 -1.17 4.09
C LEU A 70 21.53 -2.30 3.60
N ASP A 71 22.22 -2.95 4.54
CA ASP A 71 23.11 -4.09 4.25
C ASP A 71 22.30 -5.38 4.11
N LYS A 72 22.01 -5.77 2.86
CA LYS A 72 21.24 -6.98 2.56
C LYS A 72 21.94 -8.30 2.96
N GLU A 73 23.26 -8.28 3.15
CA GLU A 73 24.01 -9.44 3.63
C GLU A 73 23.91 -9.58 5.15
N LYS A 74 23.50 -8.51 5.84
CA LYS A 74 23.32 -8.46 7.30
C LYS A 74 22.03 -7.75 7.69
N PRO A 75 20.85 -8.30 7.36
CA PRO A 75 19.58 -7.74 7.81
C PRO A 75 19.54 -7.69 9.33
N ASP A 76 19.14 -6.54 9.88
CA ASP A 76 19.05 -6.33 11.32
C ASP A 76 17.67 -5.77 11.72
N LYS A 77 17.48 -5.59 13.03
CA LYS A 77 16.18 -5.15 13.57
C LYS A 77 15.76 -3.76 13.10
N SER A 78 16.68 -2.89 12.70
CA SER A 78 16.36 -1.53 12.26
C SER A 78 15.50 -1.50 10.99
N TRP A 79 15.52 -2.58 10.20
CA TRP A 79 14.68 -2.72 9.01
C TRP A 79 13.19 -2.75 9.35
N ARG A 80 12.85 -3.13 10.58
CA ARG A 80 11.46 -3.16 11.08
C ARG A 80 10.96 -1.82 11.58
N ASP A 81 11.89 -0.92 11.89
CA ASP A 81 11.59 0.44 12.30
C ASP A 81 11.39 1.37 11.09
N LEU A 82 11.59 0.85 9.87
CA LEU A 82 11.28 1.56 8.63
C LEU A 82 9.79 1.88 8.57
N ASP A 83 9.49 3.17 8.47
CA ASP A 83 8.14 3.70 8.34
C ASP A 83 7.75 3.75 6.86
N SER A 84 6.99 2.75 6.40
CA SER A 84 6.55 2.66 5.00
C SER A 84 5.78 3.90 4.54
N ALA A 85 5.04 4.56 5.45
CA ALA A 85 4.31 5.78 5.12
C ALA A 85 5.27 6.95 4.86
N LYS A 86 6.31 7.12 5.68
CA LYS A 86 7.33 8.15 5.43
C LYS A 86 8.18 7.88 4.20
N LEU A 87 8.36 6.62 3.81
CA LEU A 87 9.10 6.25 2.61
C LEU A 87 8.28 6.45 1.33
N VAL A 88 6.96 6.30 1.41
CA VAL A 88 6.07 6.22 0.24
C VAL A 88 4.88 7.15 0.38
N THR A 89 3.85 6.76 1.14
CA THR A 89 2.52 7.41 1.04
C THR A 89 2.51 8.87 1.48
N LYS A 90 3.37 9.24 2.43
CA LYS A 90 3.58 10.60 2.94
C LYS A 90 4.90 11.23 2.47
N SER A 91 5.63 10.57 1.57
CA SER A 91 6.88 11.11 1.02
C SER A 91 6.59 12.04 -0.15
N LYS A 92 6.90 13.31 0.05
CA LYS A 92 6.79 14.34 -1.00
C LYS A 92 7.74 14.05 -2.16
N SER A 93 8.98 13.68 -1.86
CA SER A 93 10.00 13.32 -2.85
C SER A 93 9.61 12.08 -3.64
N PHE A 94 9.03 11.07 -2.99
CA PHE A 94 8.53 9.88 -3.67
C PHE A 94 7.45 10.22 -4.68
N TRP A 95 6.42 10.98 -4.30
CA TRP A 95 5.34 11.33 -5.22
C TRP A 95 5.77 12.32 -6.31
N GLN A 96 6.76 13.17 -6.04
CA GLN A 96 7.37 14.00 -7.09
C GLN A 96 8.12 13.13 -8.11
N LEU A 97 8.98 12.21 -7.65
CA LEU A 97 9.64 11.22 -8.51
C LEU A 97 8.62 10.41 -9.30
N TYR A 98 7.56 9.95 -8.65
CA TYR A 98 6.55 9.07 -9.23
C TYR A 98 5.91 9.69 -10.48
N TYR A 99 5.70 11.01 -10.45
CA TYR A 99 5.14 11.78 -11.54
C TYR A 99 6.18 12.43 -12.46
N GLU A 100 7.48 12.14 -12.27
CA GLU A 100 8.54 12.38 -13.26
C GLU A 100 8.76 11.16 -14.16
N VAL A 101 8.28 9.99 -13.76
CA VAL A 101 8.37 8.74 -14.51
C VAL A 101 7.12 8.54 -15.38
N VAL A 102 7.29 7.91 -16.55
CA VAL A 102 6.19 7.55 -17.45
C VAL A 102 5.11 6.72 -16.74
N PRO A 103 3.83 6.91 -17.10
CA PRO A 103 2.74 6.26 -16.41
C PRO A 103 2.83 4.74 -16.47
N GLY A 104 2.63 4.12 -15.32
CA GLY A 104 2.63 2.67 -15.16
C GLY A 104 3.97 1.97 -15.40
N ASP A 105 5.11 2.67 -15.52
CA ASP A 105 6.42 2.03 -15.73
C ASP A 105 6.64 0.86 -14.75
N PRO A 106 6.99 -0.35 -15.22
CA PRO A 106 7.16 -1.49 -14.33
C PRO A 106 8.34 -1.31 -13.34
N GLY A 107 9.35 -0.51 -13.70
CA GLY A 107 10.41 -0.06 -12.78
C GLY A 107 9.89 0.83 -11.66
N LEU A 108 8.92 1.71 -11.97
CA LEU A 108 8.25 2.52 -10.94
C LEU A 108 7.44 1.64 -9.99
N ALA A 109 6.74 0.63 -10.52
CA ALA A 109 6.04 -0.35 -9.71
C ALA A 109 6.99 -1.14 -8.81
N MET A 110 8.15 -1.55 -9.32
CA MET A 110 9.20 -2.22 -8.54
C MET A 110 9.81 -1.32 -7.47
N LEU A 111 10.08 -0.05 -7.76
CA LEU A 111 10.54 0.92 -6.75
C LEU A 111 9.52 1.09 -5.63
N HIS A 112 8.24 1.26 -6.00
CA HIS A 112 7.15 1.44 -5.06
C HIS A 112 6.95 0.19 -4.18
N ALA A 113 6.75 -0.98 -4.79
CA ALA A 113 6.55 -2.23 -4.09
C ALA A 113 7.78 -2.66 -3.28
N GLY A 114 9.00 -2.44 -3.81
CA GLY A 114 10.25 -2.71 -3.11
C GLY A 114 10.39 -1.86 -1.85
N SER A 115 10.05 -0.57 -1.91
CA SER A 115 10.06 0.36 -0.75
C SER A 115 9.14 -0.13 0.36
N LEU A 116 7.93 -0.54 -0.02
CA LEU A 116 6.93 -1.10 0.88
C LEU A 116 7.39 -2.43 1.48
N LEU A 117 7.90 -3.35 0.65
CA LEU A 117 8.33 -4.68 1.08
C LEU A 117 9.54 -4.63 2.01
N ALA A 118 10.53 -3.77 1.73
CA ALA A 118 11.67 -3.54 2.61
C ALA A 118 11.23 -3.08 4.02
N ALA A 119 10.19 -2.24 4.08
CA ALA A 119 9.55 -1.80 5.32
C ALA A 119 8.54 -2.80 5.91
N GLY A 120 8.28 -3.93 5.25
CA GLY A 120 7.36 -4.98 5.73
C GLY A 120 5.88 -4.67 5.49
N ASP A 121 5.58 -3.76 4.57
CA ASP A 121 4.24 -3.44 4.10
C ASP A 121 3.85 -4.34 2.91
N ALA A 122 3.92 -5.66 3.15
CA ALA A 122 3.85 -6.67 2.10
C ALA A 122 2.49 -6.74 1.38
N GLU A 123 1.38 -6.57 2.11
CA GLU A 123 0.04 -6.53 1.50
C GLU A 123 -0.06 -5.39 0.48
N ARG A 124 0.42 -4.19 0.86
CA ARG A 124 0.39 -3.02 -0.02
C ARG A 124 1.31 -3.20 -1.22
N ALA A 125 2.52 -3.72 -1.00
CA ALA A 125 3.47 -4.05 -2.06
C ALA A 125 2.86 -5.04 -3.07
N GLN A 126 2.21 -6.10 -2.57
CA GLN A 126 1.58 -7.11 -3.42
C GLN A 126 0.47 -6.52 -4.30
N ASN A 127 -0.33 -5.60 -3.74
CA ASN A 127 -1.39 -4.92 -4.46
C ASN A 127 -0.88 -4.02 -5.59
N ILE A 128 0.23 -3.29 -5.37
CA ILE A 128 0.88 -2.49 -6.42
C ILE A 128 1.34 -3.38 -7.59
N LEU A 129 1.98 -4.50 -7.28
CA LEU A 129 2.47 -5.44 -8.29
C LEU A 129 1.31 -6.06 -9.07
N ARG A 130 0.25 -6.50 -8.37
CA ARG A 130 -0.98 -7.03 -9.00
C ARG A 130 -1.63 -6.00 -9.93
N LEU A 131 -1.79 -4.75 -9.48
CA LEU A 131 -2.34 -3.69 -10.32
C LEU A 131 -1.50 -3.47 -11.58
N THR A 132 -0.17 -3.54 -11.47
CA THR A 132 0.76 -3.37 -12.58
C THR A 132 0.61 -4.48 -13.63
N LEU A 133 0.29 -5.71 -13.24
CA LEU A 133 0.02 -6.80 -14.18
C LEU A 133 -1.18 -6.52 -15.10
N HIS A 134 -2.12 -5.66 -14.68
CA HIS A 134 -3.25 -5.24 -15.52
C HIS A 134 -2.89 -4.27 -16.66
N ARG A 135 -1.61 -3.93 -16.83
CA ARG A 135 -1.15 -3.26 -18.04
C ARG A 135 -1.42 -4.09 -19.30
N GLY A 136 -1.16 -5.40 -19.22
CA GLY A 136 -1.39 -6.36 -20.30
C GLY A 136 -0.43 -6.27 -21.50
N ASP A 137 0.57 -5.39 -21.45
CA ASP A 137 1.58 -5.16 -22.51
C ASP A 137 3.02 -5.45 -22.02
N LEU A 138 3.16 -6.07 -20.86
CA LEU A 138 4.46 -6.35 -20.25
C LEU A 138 5.22 -7.42 -21.03
N GLU A 139 6.53 -7.23 -21.17
CA GLU A 139 7.42 -8.28 -21.65
C GLU A 139 7.41 -9.47 -20.68
N GLU A 140 7.52 -10.69 -21.20
CA GLU A 140 7.46 -11.93 -20.42
C GLU A 140 8.46 -11.94 -19.24
N GLU A 141 9.69 -11.48 -19.47
CA GLU A 141 10.72 -11.42 -18.42
C GLU A 141 10.37 -10.39 -17.34
N THR A 142 9.85 -9.23 -17.72
CA THR A 142 9.38 -8.21 -16.77
C THR A 142 8.21 -8.75 -15.94
N GLN A 143 7.27 -9.45 -16.57
CA GLN A 143 6.15 -10.08 -15.89
C GLN A 143 6.63 -11.11 -14.86
N LYS A 144 7.60 -11.96 -15.22
CA LYS A 144 8.22 -12.94 -14.30
C LYS A 144 8.87 -12.27 -13.09
N ILE A 145 9.60 -11.17 -13.30
CA ILE A 145 10.23 -10.42 -12.20
C ILE A 145 9.16 -9.88 -11.25
N LEU A 146 8.11 -9.23 -11.76
CA LEU A 146 7.01 -8.71 -10.94
C LEU A 146 6.33 -9.82 -10.13
N ILE A 147 6.05 -10.96 -10.76
CA ILE A 147 5.46 -12.13 -10.09
C ILE A 147 6.38 -12.68 -9.01
N SER A 148 7.70 -12.73 -9.25
CA SER A 148 8.68 -13.19 -8.26
C SER A 148 8.68 -12.32 -7.00
N VAL A 149 8.71 -10.99 -7.15
CA VAL A 149 8.60 -10.07 -6.00
C VAL A 149 7.23 -10.19 -5.31
N MET A 150 6.17 -10.38 -6.08
CA MET A 150 4.82 -10.56 -5.55
C MET A 150 4.66 -11.87 -4.75
N MET A 151 5.35 -12.95 -5.15
CA MET A 151 5.46 -14.19 -4.40
C MET A 151 6.19 -13.99 -3.07
N GLN A 152 7.26 -13.19 -3.05
CA GLN A 152 7.98 -12.83 -1.82
C GLN A 152 7.09 -12.04 -0.85
N CYS A 153 6.23 -11.16 -1.36
CA CYS A 153 5.18 -10.53 -0.53
C CYS A 153 4.27 -11.60 0.10
N GLY A 154 3.85 -12.62 -0.66
CA GLY A 154 3.03 -13.72 -0.13
C GLY A 154 3.75 -14.55 0.93
N ALA A 155 5.03 -14.86 0.71
CA ALA A 155 5.88 -15.58 1.66
C ALA A 155 6.03 -14.81 2.97
N PHE A 156 6.23 -13.49 2.91
CA PHE A 156 6.31 -12.60 4.08
C PHE A 156 5.04 -12.69 4.95
N MET A 157 3.86 -12.72 4.35
CA MET A 157 2.59 -12.66 5.08
C MET A 157 2.22 -14.01 5.73
N LYS A 158 2.71 -15.12 5.19
CA LYS A 158 2.31 -16.48 5.54
C LYS A 158 2.42 -16.81 7.04
N PRO A 159 3.51 -16.47 7.77
CA PRO A 159 3.63 -16.80 9.19
C PRO A 159 2.57 -16.14 10.07
N SER A 160 2.32 -14.84 9.84
CA SER A 160 1.30 -14.09 10.57
C SER A 160 -0.12 -14.56 10.18
N HIS A 161 -0.37 -14.84 8.90
CA HIS A 161 -1.62 -15.44 8.42
C HIS A 161 -1.90 -16.82 9.05
N ALA A 162 -0.86 -17.64 9.30
CA ALA A 162 -1.03 -18.93 9.97
C ALA A 162 -1.53 -18.79 11.41
N LEU A 163 -1.17 -17.72 12.11
CA LEU A 163 -1.71 -17.42 13.45
C LEU A 163 -3.18 -16.99 13.36
N VAL A 164 -3.54 -16.15 12.37
CA VAL A 164 -4.95 -15.80 12.12
C VAL A 164 -5.79 -17.04 11.84
N ALA A 165 -5.31 -17.93 10.97
CA ALA A 165 -6.01 -19.17 10.64
C ALA A 165 -6.22 -20.10 11.86
N LYS A 166 -5.34 -20.06 12.87
CA LYS A 166 -5.53 -20.79 14.14
C LYS A 166 -6.59 -20.15 15.05
N GLY A 167 -6.79 -18.84 14.96
CA GLY A 167 -7.79 -18.12 15.75
C GLY A 167 -9.22 -18.33 15.27
N ILE A 168 -9.43 -18.50 13.96
CA ILE A 168 -10.77 -18.62 13.35
C ILE A 168 -11.60 -19.77 13.95
N PRO A 169 -11.09 -21.02 14.08
CA PRO A 169 -11.87 -22.10 14.69
C PRO A 169 -12.18 -21.90 16.18
N LEU A 170 -11.41 -21.05 16.88
CA LEU A 170 -11.68 -20.70 18.28
C LEU A 170 -12.85 -19.71 18.33
N HIS A 171 -12.82 -18.68 17.46
CA HIS A 171 -13.92 -17.74 17.28
C HIS A 171 -15.24 -18.47 16.97
N ASP A 172 -15.21 -19.40 16.00
CA ASP A 172 -16.38 -20.15 15.57
C ASP A 172 -16.99 -21.01 16.69
N LYS A 173 -16.18 -21.43 17.67
CA LYS A 173 -16.60 -22.19 18.85
C LYS A 173 -17.06 -21.29 20.02
N GLY A 174 -16.98 -19.97 19.86
CA GLY A 174 -17.27 -19.00 20.92
C GLY A 174 -16.11 -18.81 21.91
N ASP A 175 -14.95 -19.41 21.68
CA ASP A 175 -13.72 -19.12 22.44
C ASP A 175 -13.07 -17.84 21.90
N TYR A 176 -13.71 -16.72 22.21
CA TYR A 176 -13.28 -15.40 21.76
C TYR A 176 -11.96 -14.97 22.39
N GLU A 177 -11.67 -15.36 23.63
CA GLU A 177 -10.39 -15.05 24.28
C GLU A 177 -9.24 -15.80 23.60
N GLY A 178 -9.41 -17.09 23.32
CA GLY A 178 -8.44 -17.88 22.56
C GLY A 178 -8.22 -17.35 21.15
N ALA A 179 -9.29 -16.94 20.46
CA ALA A 179 -9.19 -16.32 19.12
C ALA A 179 -8.39 -15.01 19.16
N LEU A 180 -8.72 -14.11 20.09
CA LEU A 180 -8.01 -12.84 20.27
C LEU A 180 -6.54 -13.06 20.61
N ALA A 181 -6.20 -14.06 21.42
CA ALA A 181 -4.81 -14.37 21.73
C ALA A 181 -4.01 -14.76 20.47
N GLN A 182 -4.61 -15.49 19.52
CA GLN A 182 -3.97 -15.83 18.25
C GLN A 182 -3.83 -14.60 17.35
N TYR A 183 -4.87 -13.75 17.25
CA TYR A 183 -4.79 -12.53 16.44
C TYR A 183 -3.80 -11.51 17.01
N ASP A 184 -3.71 -11.40 18.33
CA ASP A 184 -2.72 -10.56 19.01
C ASP A 184 -1.29 -11.08 18.76
N ALA A 185 -1.09 -12.41 18.71
CA ALA A 185 0.18 -12.99 18.29
C ALA A 185 0.50 -12.65 16.82
N ALA A 186 -0.48 -12.74 15.91
CA ALA A 186 -0.32 -12.37 14.52
C ALA A 186 0.12 -10.91 14.36
N LEU A 187 -0.48 -9.99 15.12
CA LEU A 187 -0.16 -8.56 15.12
C LEU A 187 1.16 -8.23 15.81
N ARG A 188 1.61 -9.02 16.81
CA ARG A 188 2.97 -8.89 17.37
C ARG A 188 4.04 -9.26 16.35
N LEU A 189 3.80 -10.32 15.58
CA LEU A 189 4.71 -10.77 14.54
C LEU A 189 4.73 -9.81 13.34
N TRP A 190 3.54 -9.38 12.90
CA TRP A 190 3.39 -8.44 11.80
C TRP A 190 2.28 -7.42 12.11
N PRO A 191 2.65 -6.23 12.62
CA PRO A 191 1.69 -5.19 13.00
C PRO A 191 0.81 -4.64 11.86
N ARG A 192 1.20 -4.90 10.60
CA ARG A 192 0.44 -4.47 9.41
C ARG A 192 -0.45 -5.58 8.84
N ASN A 193 -0.72 -6.64 9.58
CA ASN A 193 -1.66 -7.68 9.17
C ASN A 193 -3.12 -7.18 9.24
N GLY A 194 -3.66 -6.74 8.09
CA GLY A 194 -5.04 -6.28 7.97
C GLY A 194 -6.09 -7.38 8.21
N TRP A 195 -5.78 -8.64 7.87
CA TRP A 195 -6.67 -9.78 8.13
C TRP A 195 -6.81 -10.04 9.63
N ALA A 196 -5.72 -9.99 10.40
CA ALA A 196 -5.77 -10.10 11.85
C ALA A 196 -6.60 -8.97 12.48
N ALA A 197 -6.45 -7.73 11.99
CA ALA A 197 -7.26 -6.60 12.45
C ALA A 197 -8.76 -6.82 12.15
N TYR A 198 -9.09 -7.33 10.97
CA TYR A 198 -10.46 -7.69 10.60
C TYR A 198 -11.04 -8.77 11.52
N GLU A 199 -10.32 -9.86 11.76
CA GLU A 199 -10.82 -10.95 12.62
C GLU A 199 -10.97 -10.52 14.09
N ARG A 200 -10.13 -9.59 14.57
CA ARG A 200 -10.35 -8.94 15.88
C ARG A 200 -11.64 -8.12 15.89
N GLY A 201 -11.88 -7.31 14.86
CA GLY A 201 -13.11 -6.54 14.71
C GLY A 201 -14.35 -7.43 14.72
N THR A 202 -14.32 -8.52 13.96
CA THR A 202 -15.36 -9.56 13.98
C THR A 202 -15.52 -10.13 15.38
N THR A 203 -14.45 -10.55 16.05
CA THR A 203 -14.52 -11.13 17.41
C THR A 203 -15.08 -10.16 18.44
N PHE A 204 -14.69 -8.89 18.40
CA PHE A 204 -15.24 -7.86 19.26
C PHE A 204 -16.74 -7.63 18.99
N LEU A 205 -17.18 -7.67 17.74
CA LEU A 205 -18.59 -7.50 17.37
C LEU A 205 -19.46 -8.58 18.05
N PHE A 206 -18.97 -9.82 18.12
CA PHE A 206 -19.67 -10.91 18.81
C PHE A 206 -19.62 -10.77 20.34
N GLN A 207 -18.45 -10.45 20.93
CA GLN A 207 -18.32 -10.23 22.37
C GLN A 207 -19.19 -9.07 22.88
N ASP A 208 -19.24 -7.97 22.13
CA ASP A 208 -19.97 -6.75 22.49
C ASP A 208 -21.45 -6.82 22.07
N LYS A 209 -21.86 -7.87 21.35
CA LYS A 209 -23.21 -8.05 20.81
C LYS A 209 -23.65 -6.89 19.92
N GLY A 210 -22.73 -6.33 19.14
CA GLY A 210 -23.00 -5.21 18.26
C GLY A 210 -21.83 -4.23 18.15
N ALA A 211 -22.10 -3.11 17.48
CA ALA A 211 -21.11 -2.07 17.23
C ALA A 211 -20.61 -1.44 18.53
N SER A 212 -19.31 -1.22 18.61
CA SER A 212 -18.63 -0.57 19.73
C SER A 212 -17.38 0.16 19.21
N ALA A 213 -16.80 1.04 20.03
CA ALA A 213 -15.61 1.79 19.64
C ALA A 213 -14.44 0.88 19.22
N ARG A 214 -14.24 -0.25 19.90
CA ARG A 214 -13.15 -1.20 19.57
C ARG A 214 -13.44 -2.00 18.29
N VAL A 215 -14.71 -2.22 17.94
CA VAL A 215 -15.12 -2.80 16.66
C VAL A 215 -14.82 -1.82 15.53
N ASP A 216 -15.23 -0.57 15.69
CA ASP A 216 -15.03 0.49 14.70
C ASP A 216 -13.53 0.72 14.46
N GLU A 217 -12.72 0.76 15.51
CA GLU A 217 -11.26 0.88 15.43
C GLU A 217 -10.61 -0.30 14.69
N ALA A 218 -10.99 -1.53 15.03
CA ALA A 218 -10.43 -2.73 14.41
C ALA A 218 -10.76 -2.81 12.91
N PHE A 219 -12.00 -2.50 12.51
CA PHE A 219 -12.36 -2.45 11.10
C PHE A 219 -11.72 -1.25 10.37
N ALA A 220 -11.59 -0.09 11.01
CA ALA A 220 -10.84 1.03 10.44
C ALA A 220 -9.39 0.64 10.16
N LYS A 221 -8.75 -0.08 11.09
CA LYS A 221 -7.38 -0.56 10.90
C LYS A 221 -7.29 -1.60 9.78
N ALA A 222 -8.25 -2.51 9.69
CA ALA A 222 -8.31 -3.47 8.59
C ALA A 222 -8.44 -2.78 7.22
N ARG A 223 -9.29 -1.76 7.09
CA ARG A 223 -9.43 -0.98 5.84
C ARG A 223 -8.15 -0.24 5.46
N GLU A 224 -7.44 0.32 6.44
CA GLU A 224 -6.16 1.00 6.22
C GLU A 224 -5.10 0.01 5.69
N LEU A 225 -4.93 -1.12 6.39
CA LEU A 225 -3.87 -2.09 6.14
C LEU A 225 -4.14 -2.98 4.92
N GLN A 226 -5.40 -3.36 4.72
CA GLN A 226 -5.84 -4.25 3.66
C GLN A 226 -7.18 -3.77 3.09
N PRO A 227 -7.18 -2.74 2.21
CA PRO A 227 -8.43 -2.17 1.68
C PRO A 227 -9.27 -3.17 0.88
N PHE A 228 -8.63 -4.19 0.29
CA PHE A 228 -9.33 -5.25 -0.43
C PHE A 228 -9.93 -6.32 0.48
N GLN A 229 -9.81 -6.20 1.81
CA GLN A 229 -10.61 -6.95 2.77
C GLN A 229 -12.03 -6.34 2.80
N PHE A 230 -12.84 -6.63 1.78
CA PHE A 230 -14.12 -5.97 1.54
C PHE A 230 -15.08 -6.06 2.73
N ARG A 231 -15.03 -7.15 3.48
CA ARG A 231 -15.85 -7.34 4.69
C ARG A 231 -15.51 -6.38 5.84
N ALA A 232 -14.37 -5.69 5.79
CA ALA A 232 -14.03 -4.62 6.72
C ALA A 232 -14.74 -3.29 6.40
N TRP A 233 -15.33 -3.15 5.21
CA TRP A 233 -16.12 -1.97 4.81
C TRP A 233 -17.55 -2.09 5.32
N GLN A 234 -17.67 -2.11 6.64
CA GLN A 234 -18.93 -2.13 7.39
C GLN A 234 -18.90 -1.11 8.52
N GLY A 235 -20.09 -0.83 9.08
CA GLY A 235 -20.31 0.22 10.06
C GLY A 235 -21.36 1.21 9.55
N LYS A 236 -21.28 2.45 10.00
CA LYS A 236 -22.20 3.51 9.56
C LYS A 236 -21.71 4.09 8.23
N THR A 237 -22.48 3.85 7.16
CA THR A 237 -22.11 4.27 5.79
C THR A 237 -21.82 5.77 5.67
N ALA A 238 -22.54 6.62 6.42
CA ALA A 238 -22.30 8.07 6.41
C ALA A 238 -20.90 8.48 6.90
N ASP A 239 -20.24 7.62 7.68
CA ASP A 239 -18.94 7.92 8.31
C ASP A 239 -17.77 7.32 7.53
N ILE A 240 -18.03 6.49 6.51
CA ILE A 240 -17.01 5.72 5.78
C ILE A 240 -17.14 6.02 4.28
N PRO A 241 -16.31 6.92 3.74
CA PRO A 241 -16.30 7.23 2.31
C PRO A 241 -16.13 5.98 1.45
N GLY A 242 -16.89 5.87 0.36
CA GLY A 242 -16.81 4.76 -0.59
C GLY A 242 -17.17 3.39 -0.03
N MET A 243 -17.77 3.30 1.17
CA MET A 243 -18.09 2.02 1.81
C MET A 243 -18.94 1.12 0.93
N THR A 244 -20.03 1.65 0.35
CA THR A 244 -20.94 0.87 -0.48
C THR A 244 -20.21 0.33 -1.69
N GLU A 245 -19.45 1.17 -2.38
CA GLU A 245 -18.72 0.80 -3.58
C GLU A 245 -17.60 -0.20 -3.30
N MET A 246 -16.87 -0.04 -2.19
CA MET A 246 -15.86 -1.00 -1.74
C MET A 246 -16.46 -2.35 -1.37
N LEU A 247 -17.63 -2.36 -0.70
CA LEU A 247 -18.27 -3.59 -0.25
C LEU A 247 -18.95 -4.36 -1.39
N THR A 248 -19.63 -3.66 -2.31
CA THR A 248 -20.50 -4.31 -3.31
C THR A 248 -20.01 -4.17 -4.74
N GLY A 249 -19.25 -3.12 -5.07
CA GLY A 249 -18.84 -2.82 -6.44
C GLY A 249 -17.44 -3.32 -6.78
N LEU A 250 -16.48 -3.15 -5.86
CA LEU A 250 -15.08 -3.52 -6.07
C LEU A 250 -14.80 -5.03 -6.13
N PRO A 251 -15.50 -5.93 -5.40
CA PRO A 251 -15.21 -7.36 -5.44
C PRO A 251 -15.26 -7.95 -6.85
N ASP A 252 -16.28 -7.60 -7.64
CA ASP A 252 -16.43 -8.09 -9.02
C ASP A 252 -15.29 -7.64 -9.94
N LEU A 253 -14.68 -6.48 -9.66
CA LEU A 253 -13.55 -5.96 -10.41
C LEU A 253 -12.24 -6.65 -9.99
N TRP A 254 -12.05 -6.87 -8.69
CA TRP A 254 -10.78 -7.28 -8.10
C TRP A 254 -10.60 -8.80 -7.97
N GLU A 255 -11.62 -9.54 -7.55
CA GLU A 255 -11.47 -10.98 -7.29
C GLU A 255 -10.96 -11.82 -8.47
N PRO A 256 -11.31 -11.53 -9.75
CA PRO A 256 -10.76 -12.29 -10.86
C PRO A 256 -9.22 -12.25 -10.90
N SER A 257 -8.59 -11.12 -10.54
CA SER A 257 -7.13 -11.00 -10.50
C SER A 257 -6.48 -11.83 -9.42
N LEU A 258 -7.23 -12.23 -8.39
CA LEU A 258 -6.74 -13.12 -7.32
C LEU A 258 -6.76 -14.59 -7.74
N LYS A 259 -7.68 -14.95 -8.64
CA LYS A 259 -7.93 -16.33 -9.11
C LYS A 259 -7.05 -16.70 -10.31
N ASP A 260 -6.77 -15.71 -11.16
CA ASP A 260 -5.95 -15.87 -12.35
C ASP A 260 -4.92 -14.74 -12.41
N ILE A 261 -3.64 -15.10 -12.42
CA ILE A 261 -2.53 -14.14 -12.42
C ILE A 261 -2.37 -13.45 -13.78
N ASP A 262 -2.85 -14.08 -14.85
CA ASP A 262 -2.80 -13.55 -16.22
C ASP A 262 -4.07 -12.75 -16.55
N PHE A 263 -5.02 -12.63 -15.62
CA PHE A 263 -6.21 -11.82 -15.80
C PHE A 263 -5.86 -10.33 -15.93
N VAL A 264 -6.23 -9.75 -17.07
CA VAL A 264 -6.09 -8.31 -17.35
C VAL A 264 -7.46 -7.66 -17.36
N MET A 265 -7.72 -6.74 -16.40
CA MET A 265 -8.96 -5.96 -16.35
C MET A 265 -9.20 -5.20 -17.65
N LYS A 266 -10.46 -4.86 -17.98
CA LYS A 266 -10.73 -3.96 -19.12
C LYS A 266 -10.36 -2.51 -18.74
N PRO A 267 -10.06 -1.62 -19.70
CA PRO A 267 -9.71 -0.23 -19.37
C PRO A 267 -10.79 0.50 -18.56
N LEU A 268 -12.07 0.30 -18.86
CA LEU A 268 -13.16 0.92 -18.09
C LEU A 268 -13.30 0.34 -16.68
N ASP A 269 -12.93 -0.92 -16.47
CA ASP A 269 -12.92 -1.54 -15.15
C ASP A 269 -11.77 -0.98 -14.29
N LEU A 270 -10.59 -0.74 -14.88
CA LEU A 270 -9.48 -0.04 -14.21
C LEU A 270 -9.85 1.41 -13.84
N LEU A 271 -10.54 2.10 -14.76
CA LEU A 271 -11.04 3.45 -14.52
C LEU A 271 -11.98 3.46 -13.30
N LYS A 272 -12.99 2.59 -13.31
CA LYS A 272 -13.96 2.44 -12.22
C LYS A 272 -13.27 2.03 -10.91
N LEU A 273 -12.33 1.09 -10.94
CA LEU A 273 -11.56 0.67 -9.77
C LEU A 273 -10.79 1.85 -9.17
N SER A 274 -10.14 2.69 -9.99
CA SER A 274 -9.42 3.87 -9.49
C SER A 274 -10.37 4.89 -8.83
N GLU A 275 -11.58 5.06 -9.35
CA GLU A 275 -12.58 6.00 -8.83
C GLU A 275 -13.17 5.53 -7.51
N ILE A 276 -13.46 4.23 -7.39
CA ILE A 276 -13.92 3.64 -6.13
C ILE A 276 -12.84 3.76 -5.07
N LEU A 277 -11.58 3.44 -5.40
CA LEU A 277 -10.46 3.58 -4.46
C LEU A 277 -10.27 5.03 -4.02
N GLN A 278 -10.38 6.00 -4.93
CA GLN A 278 -10.28 7.42 -4.57
C GLN A 278 -11.47 7.86 -3.69
N LEU A 279 -12.69 7.42 -4.00
CA LEU A 279 -13.88 7.68 -3.19
C LEU A 279 -13.71 7.13 -1.76
N ALA A 280 -13.09 5.95 -1.65
CA ALA A 280 -12.76 5.28 -0.41
C ALA A 280 -11.50 5.80 0.31
N GLU A 281 -10.89 6.87 -0.21
CA GLU A 281 -9.67 7.50 0.31
C GLU A 281 -8.44 6.58 0.35
N VAL A 282 -8.41 5.59 -0.54
CA VAL A 282 -7.29 4.67 -0.76
C VAL A 282 -6.39 5.23 -1.88
N ASP A 283 -5.91 6.46 -1.66
CA ASP A 283 -5.41 7.34 -2.73
C ASP A 283 -4.18 6.82 -3.48
N ASP A 284 -3.22 6.21 -2.79
CA ASP A 284 -2.01 5.65 -3.41
C ASP A 284 -2.33 4.52 -4.39
N LEU A 285 -3.23 3.60 -4.03
CA LEU A 285 -3.69 2.55 -4.95
C LEU A 285 -4.59 3.11 -6.05
N ALA A 286 -5.40 4.12 -5.74
CA ALA A 286 -6.21 4.83 -6.73
C ALA A 286 -5.34 5.46 -7.82
N LEU A 287 -4.24 6.12 -7.42
CA LEU A 287 -3.25 6.67 -8.34
C LEU A 287 -2.60 5.58 -9.17
N VAL A 288 -2.16 4.48 -8.58
CA VAL A 288 -1.53 3.37 -9.32
C VAL A 288 -2.50 2.79 -10.35
N ALA A 289 -3.74 2.48 -9.98
CA ALA A 289 -4.76 1.99 -10.91
C ALA A 289 -5.02 2.99 -12.05
N ARG A 290 -5.08 4.29 -11.74
CA ARG A 290 -5.25 5.35 -12.74
C ARG A 290 -4.06 5.41 -13.70
N GLN A 291 -2.84 5.20 -13.23
CA GLN A 291 -1.63 5.18 -14.06
C GLN A 291 -1.63 4.01 -15.03
N ILE A 292 -2.09 2.83 -14.59
CA ILE A 292 -2.26 1.65 -15.46
C ILE A 292 -3.34 1.91 -16.52
N TYR A 293 -4.43 2.60 -16.17
CA TYR A 293 -5.41 3.05 -17.16
C TYR A 293 -4.81 4.04 -18.18
N ILE A 294 -4.07 5.04 -17.71
CA ILE A 294 -3.46 6.08 -18.55
C ILE A 294 -2.46 5.49 -19.55
N VAL A 295 -1.59 4.57 -19.13
CA VAL A 295 -0.61 3.98 -20.03
C VAL A 295 -1.25 3.09 -21.10
N ARG A 296 -2.34 2.38 -20.77
CA ARG A 296 -3.12 1.62 -21.75
C ARG A 296 -3.87 2.53 -22.74
N ARG A 297 -4.20 3.74 -22.32
CA ARG A 297 -4.69 4.81 -23.19
C ARG A 297 -3.56 5.46 -24.02
N GLY A 298 -2.30 5.25 -23.64
CA GLY A 298 -1.09 5.72 -24.33
C GLY A 298 -0.68 7.16 -24.02
N ARG A 299 -1.47 7.93 -23.27
CA ARG A 299 -1.17 9.34 -22.97
C ARG A 299 -1.96 9.86 -21.76
N TYR A 300 -1.41 10.87 -21.10
CA TYR A 300 -2.17 11.77 -20.23
C TYR A 300 -3.15 12.63 -21.05
N THR A 301 -4.22 13.05 -20.39
CA THR A 301 -5.24 13.95 -20.92
C THR A 301 -5.61 14.97 -19.83
N PRO A 302 -6.13 16.16 -20.18
CA PRO A 302 -6.56 17.15 -19.19
C PRO A 302 -7.56 16.61 -18.16
N GLU A 303 -8.35 15.60 -18.52
CA GLU A 303 -9.36 14.98 -17.66
C GLU A 303 -8.75 14.17 -16.49
N ASP A 304 -7.48 13.76 -16.57
CA ASP A 304 -6.83 13.04 -15.46
C ASP A 304 -6.36 13.98 -14.35
N HIS A 305 -6.12 15.26 -14.69
CA HIS A 305 -5.52 16.22 -13.78
C HIS A 305 -6.35 16.44 -12.51
N PRO A 306 -7.69 16.63 -12.56
CA PRO A 306 -8.50 16.75 -11.34
C PRO A 306 -8.42 15.51 -10.44
N PHE A 307 -8.43 14.31 -11.03
CA PHE A 307 -8.32 13.05 -10.28
C PHE A 307 -6.95 12.96 -9.58
N ILE A 308 -5.86 13.15 -10.33
CA ILE A 308 -4.50 13.08 -9.80
C ILE A 308 -4.27 14.11 -8.70
N SER A 309 -4.69 15.37 -8.95
CA SER A 309 -4.54 16.47 -8.00
C SER A 309 -5.26 16.20 -6.68
N LYS A 310 -6.48 15.64 -6.74
CA LYS A 310 -7.27 15.32 -5.54
C LYS A 310 -6.56 14.30 -4.66
N SER A 311 -6.05 13.22 -5.24
CA SER A 311 -5.32 12.19 -4.49
C SER A 311 -3.98 12.69 -3.95
N LEU A 312 -3.21 13.42 -4.76
CA LEU A 312 -1.93 13.98 -4.32
C LEU A 312 -2.08 14.95 -3.13
N ARG A 313 -3.11 15.80 -3.15
CA ARG A 313 -3.39 16.73 -2.02
C ARG A 313 -3.71 15.99 -0.71
N ARG A 314 -4.35 14.82 -0.78
CA ARG A 314 -4.63 14.00 0.42
C ARG A 314 -3.39 13.26 0.91
N LEU A 315 -2.57 12.73 0.01
CA LEU A 315 -1.36 11.99 0.34
C LEU A 315 -0.25 12.89 0.91
N VAL A 316 -0.01 14.02 0.27
CA VAL A 316 1.11 14.93 0.56
C VAL A 316 0.67 16.40 0.55
N PRO A 317 -0.17 16.85 1.50
CA PRO A 317 -0.71 18.20 1.50
C PRO A 317 0.39 19.28 1.58
N GLY A 318 0.13 20.42 0.92
CA GLY A 318 0.98 21.59 0.96
C GLY A 318 1.50 22.03 -0.40
N LYS A 319 2.40 23.02 -0.38
CA LYS A 319 2.93 23.69 -1.58
C LYS A 319 3.61 22.71 -2.54
N GLU A 320 4.21 21.65 -2.03
CA GLU A 320 4.95 20.68 -2.84
C GLU A 320 4.04 19.76 -3.66
N ALA A 321 2.83 19.44 -3.18
CA ALA A 321 1.83 18.79 -4.03
C ALA A 321 1.43 19.68 -5.20
N GLU A 322 1.22 20.98 -4.93
CA GLU A 322 0.90 21.94 -6.00
C GLU A 322 2.04 22.06 -7.01
N THR A 323 3.31 22.05 -6.59
CA THR A 323 4.45 22.03 -7.51
C THR A 323 4.44 20.79 -8.42
N THR A 324 4.16 19.60 -7.88
CA THR A 324 4.07 18.36 -8.68
C THR A 324 2.87 18.42 -9.64
N ILE A 325 1.74 18.97 -9.19
CA ILE A 325 0.52 19.16 -9.97
C ILE A 325 0.75 20.15 -11.13
N GLU A 326 1.36 21.31 -10.87
CA GLU A 326 1.67 22.33 -11.87
C GLU A 326 2.57 21.78 -12.99
N LYS A 327 3.55 20.95 -12.64
CA LYS A 327 4.42 20.28 -13.62
C LYS A 327 3.66 19.35 -14.56
N LEU A 328 2.69 18.59 -14.05
CA LEU A 328 1.88 17.69 -14.87
C LEU A 328 1.00 18.44 -15.89
N GLY A 329 0.66 19.69 -15.61
CA GLY A 329 -0.08 20.56 -16.54
C GLY A 329 0.80 21.34 -17.53
N GLY A 330 2.14 21.22 -17.45
CA GLY A 330 3.07 22.00 -18.25
C GLY A 330 3.33 21.45 -19.66
N PRO A 331 3.65 22.30 -20.66
CA PRO A 331 3.85 21.89 -22.05
C PRO A 331 5.17 21.12 -22.32
N ASN A 332 6.11 21.08 -21.36
CA ASN A 332 7.47 20.58 -21.56
C ASN A 332 7.82 19.35 -20.69
N PHE A 333 6.83 18.56 -20.27
CA PHE A 333 7.09 17.39 -19.44
C PHE A 333 7.85 16.30 -20.21
N THR A 334 9.14 16.12 -19.90
CA THR A 334 9.93 14.99 -20.40
C THR A 334 9.90 13.88 -19.36
N ALA A 335 9.19 12.81 -19.68
CA ALA A 335 9.02 11.69 -18.76
C ALA A 335 10.25 10.77 -18.75
N ILE A 336 10.64 10.32 -17.56
CA ILE A 336 11.73 9.35 -17.37
C ILE A 336 11.17 7.95 -17.64
N GLN A 337 11.91 7.16 -18.42
CA GLN A 337 11.66 5.73 -18.57
C GLN A 337 12.67 4.97 -17.70
N ILE A 338 12.21 4.10 -16.80
CA ILE A 338 13.08 3.26 -15.98
C ILE A 338 13.30 1.91 -16.69
N PHE A 339 12.23 1.28 -17.17
CA PHE A 339 12.30 0.05 -17.98
C PHE A 339 11.92 0.32 -19.42
N GLY A 340 12.75 -0.14 -20.37
CA GLY A 340 12.69 0.19 -21.80
C GLY A 340 11.52 -0.38 -22.62
N ALA A 341 10.36 -0.65 -22.03
CA ALA A 341 9.18 -1.00 -22.83
C ALA A 341 8.72 0.22 -23.65
N PRO A 342 8.48 0.09 -24.97
CA PRO A 342 8.12 1.21 -25.81
C PRO A 342 6.77 1.79 -25.38
N VAL A 343 6.75 3.03 -24.90
CA VAL A 343 5.49 3.79 -24.72
C VAL A 343 4.95 4.11 -26.13
N PRO A 344 3.78 3.58 -26.54
CA PRO A 344 3.15 4.01 -27.78
C PRO A 344 2.55 5.39 -27.56
N GLY A 345 3.33 6.43 -27.83
CA GLY A 345 2.86 7.81 -27.77
C GLY A 345 3.92 8.77 -27.26
N LYS A 346 4.58 9.48 -28.18
CA LYS A 346 5.30 10.70 -27.82
C LYS A 346 4.27 11.68 -27.27
N ALA A 347 4.52 12.22 -26.08
CA ALA A 347 3.92 13.50 -25.69
C ALA A 347 4.26 14.51 -26.79
N LYS A 348 3.23 15.08 -27.41
CA LYS A 348 3.32 16.27 -28.24
C LYS A 348 2.56 17.38 -27.55
#